data_AF-A0A379U1T8-F1
#
_entry.id   AF-A0A379U1T8-F1
#
_cell.length_a   1.000
_cell.length_b   1.000
_cell.length_c   1.000
_cell.angle_alpha   90.00
_cell.angle_beta   90.00
_cell.angle_gamma   90.00
#
_symmetry.space_group_name_H-M   'P 1'
#
loop_
_entity.id
_entity.type
_entity.pdbx_description
1 polymer ?
#
loop_
_entity_poly.entity_id
_entity_poly.type
_entity_poly.pdbx_seq_one_letter_code
_entity_poly.pdbx_strand_id
1 'polypeptide(L)' 'MNNVLLPMDTRRQLLRALKTRYQATSKAEKTRILEEFILISGYHRKSAIRLLNGAITSGNHRRRSAPARFIAQLFSRL' A
#
# COMPACT_ATOMS: atom_id res chain seq x y z
N MET A 1 14.06 1.38 -20.12
CA MET A 1 13.50 1.44 -18.75
C MET A 1 14.60 1.95 -17.84
N ASN A 2 14.64 3.26 -17.59
CA ASN A 2 15.75 3.88 -16.85
C ASN A 2 15.57 3.60 -15.35
N ASN A 3 16.29 2.62 -14.83
CA ASN A 3 16.38 2.36 -13.39
C ASN A 3 17.32 3.40 -12.78
N VAL A 4 16.76 4.52 -12.33
CA VAL A 4 17.49 5.46 -11.47
C VAL A 4 17.67 4.77 -10.12
N LEU A 5 18.88 4.25 -9.89
CA LEU A 5 19.32 3.65 -8.63
C LEU A 5 19.52 4.75 -7.58
N LEU A 6 18.42 5.32 -7.06
CA LEU A 6 18.52 6.17 -5.88
C LEU A 6 18.87 5.30 -4.65
N PRO A 7 19.85 5.70 -3.83
CA PRO A 7 20.13 5.07 -2.56
C PRO A 7 18.86 4.93 -1.70
N MET A 8 18.80 3.87 -0.89
CA MET A 8 17.61 3.55 -0.07
C MET A 8 17.16 4.74 0.78
N ASP A 9 18.11 5.50 1.33
CA ASP A 9 17.85 6.67 2.17
C ASP A 9 17.24 7.82 1.40
N THR A 10 17.73 8.11 0.19
CA THR A 10 17.16 9.12 -0.70
C THR A 10 15.73 8.78 -1.09
N ARG A 11 15.44 7.51 -1.39
CA ARG A 11 14.07 7.05 -1.71
C ARG A 11 13.13 7.19 -0.52
N ARG A 12 13.64 6.97 0.71
CA ARG A 12 12.87 7.14 1.94
C ARG A 12 12.59 8.61 2.24
N GLN A 13 13.54 9.49 1.97
CA GLN A 13 13.37 10.93 2.10
C GLN A 13 12.33 11.47 1.11
N LEU A 14 12.41 11.04 -0.16
CA LEU A 14 11.40 11.33 -1.18
C LEU A 14 10.00 10.85 -0.76
N LEU A 15 9.91 9.62 -0.26
CA LEU A 15 8.65 9.08 0.25
C LEU A 15 8.07 9.96 1.37
N ARG A 16 8.90 10.37 2.35
CA ARG A 16 8.46 11.23 3.46
C ARG A 16 7.93 12.58 2.97
N ALA A 17 8.62 13.21 2.02
CA ALA A 17 8.22 14.49 1.45
C ALA A 17 6.89 14.38 0.67
N LEU A 18 6.73 13.33 -0.15
CA LEU A 18 5.55 13.17 -0.99
C LEU A 18 4.33 12.63 -0.23
N LYS A 19 4.52 11.91 0.87
CA LYS A 19 3.43 11.29 1.64
C LYS A 19 2.35 12.29 2.05
N THR A 20 2.73 13.40 2.69
CA THR A 20 1.77 14.41 3.17
C THR A 20 0.99 15.02 2.01
N ARG A 21 1.67 15.36 0.91
CA ARG A 21 1.05 15.91 -0.29
C ARG A 21 0.09 14.92 -0.94
N TYR A 22 0.50 13.66 -1.08
CA TYR A 22 -0.33 12.59 -1.63
C TYR A 22 -1.60 12.34 -0.79
N GLN A 23 -1.51 12.47 0.53
CA GLN A 23 -2.66 12.30 1.41
C GLN A 23 -3.67 13.46 1.31
N ALA A 24 -3.18 14.70 1.18
CA ALA A 24 -4.00 15.92 1.18
C ALA A 24 -4.58 16.33 -0.19
N THR A 25 -4.19 15.68 -1.28
CA THR A 25 -4.52 16.11 -2.65
C THR A 25 -5.69 15.36 -3.27
N SER A 26 -6.22 15.87 -4.38
CA SER A 26 -7.33 15.26 -5.12
C SER A 26 -6.93 13.96 -5.83
N LYS A 27 -7.90 13.13 -6.25
CA LYS A 27 -7.61 11.85 -6.94
C LYS A 27 -6.79 12.04 -8.23
N ALA A 28 -7.01 13.12 -8.97
CA ALA A 28 -6.28 13.41 -10.20
C ALA A 28 -4.80 13.72 -9.90
N GLU A 29 -4.55 14.55 -8.88
CA GLU A 29 -3.20 14.92 -8.46
C GLU A 29 -2.44 13.76 -7.80
N LYS A 30 -3.14 12.86 -7.08
CA LYS A 30 -2.56 11.62 -6.55
C LYS A 30 -1.92 10.78 -7.65
N THR A 31 -2.55 10.67 -8.82
CA THR A 31 -2.00 9.92 -9.96
C THR A 31 -0.68 10.52 -10.43
N ARG A 32 -0.59 11.85 -10.53
CA ARG A 32 0.65 12.55 -10.94
C ARG A 32 1.79 12.30 -9.94
N ILE A 33 1.50 12.49 -8.65
CA ILE A 33 2.49 12.25 -7.57
C ILE A 33 2.95 10.78 -7.57
N LEU A 34 2.04 9.85 -7.83
CA LEU A 34 2.35 8.43 -7.89
C LEU A 34 3.27 8.08 -9.05
N GLU A 35 3.01 8.62 -10.24
CA GLU A 35 3.82 8.40 -11.44
C GLU A 35 5.23 8.96 -11.28
N GLU A 36 5.34 10.18 -10.76
CA GLU A 36 6.62 10.81 -10.44
C GLU A 36 7.41 9.97 -9.43
N PHE A 37 6.76 9.54 -8.34
CA PHE A 37 7.40 8.70 -7.34
C PHE A 37 7.88 7.38 -7.93
N ILE A 38 7.10 6.70 -8.77
CA ILE A 38 7.48 5.46 -9.43
C ILE A 38 8.70 5.68 -10.34
N LEU A 39 8.67 6.73 -11.15
CA LEU A 39 9.73 7.05 -12.10
C LEU A 39 11.06 7.31 -11.39
N ILE A 40 11.03 8.05 -10.28
CA ILE A 40 12.24 8.45 -9.55
C ILE A 40 12.76 7.33 -8.63
N SER A 41 11.85 6.58 -7.98
CA SER A 41 12.24 5.59 -6.95
C SER A 41 12.39 4.15 -7.45
N GLY A 42 11.90 3.86 -8.66
CA GLY A 42 11.86 2.52 -9.23
C GLY A 42 10.87 1.57 -8.54
N TYR A 43 10.02 2.05 -7.62
CA TYR A 43 9.03 1.18 -6.97
C TYR A 43 7.91 0.79 -7.93
N HIS A 44 7.46 -0.46 -7.85
CA HIS A 44 6.25 -0.87 -8.54
C HIS A 44 5.02 -0.12 -7.99
N ARG A 45 4.06 0.21 -8.87
CA ARG A 45 2.85 1.00 -8.55
C ARG A 45 2.13 0.52 -7.28
N LYS A 46 1.96 -0.80 -7.13
CA LYS A 46 1.29 -1.41 -5.97
C LYS A 46 2.04 -1.14 -4.66
N SER A 47 3.37 -1.19 -4.70
CA SER A 47 4.22 -0.93 -3.54
C SER A 47 4.27 0.57 -3.24
N ALA A 48 4.36 1.41 -4.27
CA ALA A 48 4.32 2.86 -4.15
C ALA A 48 3.03 3.36 -3.48
N ILE A 49 1.87 2.91 -3.95
CA ILE A 49 0.56 3.25 -3.33
C ILE A 49 0.55 2.86 -1.85
N ARG A 50 1.04 1.67 -1.52
CA ARG A 50 1.06 1.16 -0.15
C ARG A 50 1.93 2.03 0.77
N LEU A 51 3.11 2.42 0.29
CA LEU A 51 4.03 3.30 1.01
C LEU A 51 3.45 4.71 1.19
N LEU A 52 2.90 5.32 0.13
CA LEU A 52 2.31 6.67 0.16
C LEU A 52 1.05 6.74 1.03
N ASN A 53 0.27 5.66 1.10
CA ASN A 53 -0.86 5.55 2.03
C ASN A 53 -0.42 5.31 3.49
N GLY A 54 0.86 5.09 3.77
CA GLY A 54 1.36 4.84 5.12
C GLY A 54 1.11 3.42 5.64
N ALA A 55 0.72 2.48 4.78
CA ALA A 55 0.63 1.07 5.13
C ALA A 55 2.05 0.48 5.18
N ILE A 56 2.73 0.68 6.31
CA ILE A 56 3.97 -0.02 6.63
C ILE A 56 3.56 -1.45 6.95
N THR A 57 3.66 -2.35 5.97
CA THR A 57 3.40 -3.77 6.19
C THR A 57 4.57 -4.38 6.95
N SER A 58 4.63 -4.15 8.26
CA SER A 58 5.14 -5.17 9.16
C SER A 58 4.16 -6.33 9.04
N GLY A 59 4.63 -7.48 8.55
CA GLY A 59 3.83 -8.62 8.10
C GLY A 59 2.59 -8.86 8.94
N ASN A 60 1.46 -8.33 8.48
CA ASN A 60 0.18 -8.57 9.10
C ASN A 60 -0.87 -8.84 8.02
N HIS A 61 -0.56 -9.87 7.23
CA HIS A 61 -1.57 -10.78 6.72
C HIS A 61 -2.11 -11.64 7.89
N ARG A 62 -2.31 -11.11 9.12
CA ARG A 62 -3.25 -11.75 10.05
C ARG A 62 -4.57 -11.65 9.35
N ARG A 63 -4.89 -12.78 8.72
CA ARG A 63 -6.17 -13.45 8.87
C ARG A 63 -7.26 -12.40 8.93
N ARG A 64 -7.79 -12.06 7.76
CA ARG A 64 -9.23 -11.83 7.65
C ARG A 64 -9.86 -12.95 8.48
N SER A 65 -10.23 -12.65 9.71
CA SER A 65 -10.99 -13.56 10.54
C SER A 65 -12.25 -13.79 9.74
N ALA A 66 -12.32 -14.94 9.08
CA ALA A 66 -13.53 -15.37 8.42
C ALA A 66 -14.65 -15.23 9.47
N PRO A 67 -15.81 -14.66 9.13
CA PRO A 67 -16.90 -14.63 10.07
C PRO A 67 -17.18 -16.09 10.43
N ALA A 68 -17.13 -16.43 11.72
CA ALA A 68 -17.54 -17.72 12.23
C ALA A 68 -19.04 -17.88 11.97
N ARG A 69 -19.39 -18.24 10.73
CA ARG A 69 -20.75 -18.57 10.33
C ARG A 69 -21.01 -19.98 10.82
N PHE A 70 -21.58 -20.06 12.01
CA PHE A 70 -22.82 -20.80 12.23
C PHE A 70 -22.79 -22.27 11.77
N ILE A 71 -22.09 -23.12 12.52
CA ILE A 71 -22.50 -24.53 12.66
C ILE A 71 -23.44 -24.59 13.85
N ALA A 72 -24.56 -23.89 13.77
CA ALA A 72 -25.70 -24.21 14.60
C ALA A 72 -26.63 -25.04 13.71
N GLN A 73 -26.74 -26.30 14.11
CA GLN A 73 -27.97 -27.07 13.99
C GLN A 73 -28.31 -27.64 12.62
N LEU A 74 -27.79 -28.85 12.34
CA LEU A 74 -28.59 -29.84 11.63
C LEU A 74 -28.11 -31.26 11.96
N PHE A 75 -29.06 -32.13 12.26
CA PHE A 75 -28.96 -33.58 12.48
C PHE A 75 -28.55 -34.08 13.87
N SER A 76 -29.49 -33.97 14.81
CA SER A 76 -29.70 -35.01 15.82
C SER A 76 -31.20 -35.23 16.03
N ARG A 77 -31.85 -35.80 15.02
CA ARG A 77 -33.13 -36.52 15.11
C ARG A 77 -33.31 -37.36 13.84
N LEU A 78 -32.75 -38.56 13.86
CA LEU A 78 -33.22 -39.79 13.21
C LEU A 78 -32.83 -40.93 14.16
#